data_AF-A0A126ZX25-F1
#
_entry.id   AF-A0A126ZX25-F1
#
_cell.length_a   1.000
_cell.length_b   1.000
_cell.length_c   1.000
_cell.angle_alpha   90.00
_cell.angle_beta   90.00
_cell.angle_gamma   90.00
#
_symmetry.space_group_name_H-M   'P 1'
#
loop_
_entity.id
_entity.type
_entity.pdbx_description
1 polymer ?
#
loop_
_entity_poly.entity_id
_entity_poly.type
_entity_poly.pdbx_seq_one_letter_code
_entity_poly.pdbx_strand_id
1 'polypeptide(L)'
;MSHSPGYETSPVAGGPGYAPGAGATPPAEEKAATNSLGDLVKDVAGDLSTLVRQELELAKAEARETATRAGKGAGMYGGAGIAGHFVLLFLSLALWWALGYYLVGLGWSAVIVAVLWGIVAAILAVRAKKELQAAKGLPRTAETVKKIPESLKPSEEPR
;
A
#
# COMPACT_ATOMS: atom_id res chain seq x y z
N MET A 1 67.42 -25.65 -15.70
CA MET A 1 66.68 -26.85 -16.14
C MET A 1 65.29 -26.39 -16.57
N SER A 2 65.08 -26.29 -17.88
CA SER A 2 63.84 -25.89 -18.54
C SER A 2 62.91 -27.09 -18.65
N HIS A 3 61.67 -26.98 -18.17
CA HIS A 3 60.62 -27.94 -18.47
C HIS A 3 59.44 -27.19 -19.09
N SER A 4 59.30 -27.32 -20.40
CA SER A 4 58.08 -27.00 -21.13
C SER A 4 57.12 -28.20 -21.02
N PRO A 5 55.85 -28.02 -20.66
CA PRO A 5 54.83 -29.03 -20.86
C PRO A 5 54.38 -29.00 -22.33
N GLY A 6 54.51 -30.13 -23.01
CA GLY A 6 53.96 -30.33 -24.35
C GLY A 6 52.44 -30.42 -24.32
N TYR A 7 51.80 -29.81 -25.31
CA TYR A 7 50.36 -29.92 -25.52
C TYR A 7 50.11 -31.17 -26.37
N GLU A 8 49.65 -32.25 -25.75
CA GLU A 8 49.06 -33.37 -26.49
C GLU A 8 47.67 -32.97 -26.98
N THR A 9 47.52 -32.87 -28.31
CA THR A 9 46.20 -32.75 -28.94
C THR A 9 45.59 -34.14 -29.03
N SER A 10 44.71 -34.49 -28.08
CA SER A 10 43.85 -35.67 -28.23
C SER A 10 42.88 -35.48 -29.41
N PRO A 11 42.65 -36.51 -30.24
CA PRO A 11 41.60 -36.46 -31.25
C PRO A 11 40.25 -36.47 -30.52
N VAL A 12 39.44 -35.43 -30.74
CA VAL A 12 38.06 -35.39 -30.26
C VAL A 12 37.30 -36.55 -30.93
N ALA A 13 37.09 -37.62 -30.16
CA ALA A 13 36.19 -38.69 -30.54
C ALA A 13 34.79 -38.10 -30.71
N GLY A 14 34.23 -38.28 -31.91
CA GLY A 14 32.95 -37.73 -32.31
C GLY A 14 31.86 -37.99 -31.28
N GLY A 15 31.37 -36.91 -30.66
CA GLY A 15 30.11 -36.91 -29.95
C GLY A 15 28.96 -37.28 -30.90
N PRO A 16 27.82 -37.78 -30.38
CA PRO A 16 26.68 -38.16 -31.19
C PRO A 16 26.34 -37.02 -32.14
N GLY A 17 26.37 -37.34 -33.45
CA GLY A 17 26.23 -36.37 -34.51
C GLY A 17 25.00 -35.50 -34.28
N TYR A 18 25.23 -34.20 -34.17
CA TYR A 18 24.21 -33.21 -34.43
C TYR A 18 23.85 -33.36 -35.91
N ALA A 19 22.89 -34.25 -36.18
CA ALA A 19 22.20 -34.24 -37.45
C ALA A 19 21.62 -32.82 -37.61
N PRO A 20 21.94 -32.08 -38.68
CA PRO A 20 21.27 -30.82 -38.94
C PRO A 20 19.82 -31.19 -39.27
N GLY A 21 18.97 -31.21 -38.25
CA GLY A 21 17.53 -31.32 -38.42
C GLY A 21 17.12 -30.17 -39.32
N ALA A 22 16.66 -30.51 -40.51
CA ALA A 22 16.09 -29.56 -41.45
C ALA A 22 15.03 -28.70 -40.74
N GLY A 23 15.28 -27.38 -40.67
CA GLY A 23 14.23 -26.36 -40.65
C GLY A 23 13.19 -26.40 -39.53
N ALA A 24 13.56 -26.62 -38.27
CA ALA A 24 12.65 -26.26 -37.17
C ALA A 24 12.64 -24.73 -37.00
N THR A 25 11.87 -24.04 -37.83
CA THR A 25 11.50 -22.64 -37.61
C THR A 25 10.99 -22.50 -36.17
N PRO A 26 11.45 -21.49 -35.40
CA PRO A 26 10.86 -21.15 -34.11
C PRO A 26 9.33 -21.20 -34.18
N PRO A 27 8.62 -21.73 -33.16
CA PRO A 27 7.17 -21.89 -33.20
C PRO A 27 6.42 -20.57 -33.47
N ALA A 28 7.05 -19.43 -33.16
CA ALA A 28 6.57 -18.10 -33.53
C ALA A 28 6.65 -17.81 -35.05
N GLU A 29 7.73 -18.25 -35.72
CA GLU A 29 7.91 -18.11 -37.18
C GLU A 29 7.05 -19.11 -37.96
N GLU A 30 6.89 -20.35 -37.46
CA GLU A 30 5.98 -21.33 -38.07
C GLU A 30 4.50 -20.90 -37.95
N LYS A 31 4.11 -20.35 -36.80
CA LYS A 31 2.81 -19.69 -36.64
C LYS A 31 2.67 -18.47 -37.55
N ALA A 32 3.70 -17.66 -37.74
CA ALA A 32 3.62 -16.49 -38.62
C ALA A 32 3.54 -16.87 -40.11
N ALA A 33 4.11 -18.00 -40.51
CA ALA A 33 4.03 -18.52 -41.87
C ALA A 33 2.69 -19.18 -42.21
N THR A 34 1.94 -19.67 -41.20
CA THR A 34 0.69 -20.42 -41.37
C THR A 34 -0.57 -19.63 -41.00
N ASN A 35 -0.47 -18.62 -40.14
CA ASN A 35 -1.60 -17.81 -39.70
C ASN A 35 -1.74 -16.52 -40.51
N SER A 36 -2.98 -16.07 -40.69
CA SER A 36 -3.23 -14.80 -41.36
C SER A 36 -2.77 -13.62 -40.48
N LEU A 37 -2.53 -12.46 -41.10
CA LEU A 37 -2.21 -11.22 -40.36
C LEU A 37 -3.27 -10.89 -39.27
N GLY A 38 -4.53 -11.27 -39.51
CA GLY A 38 -5.62 -11.09 -38.56
C GLY A 38 -5.52 -12.01 -37.34
N ASP A 39 -5.02 -13.23 -37.52
CA ASP A 39 -4.82 -14.20 -36.43
C ASP A 39 -3.65 -13.79 -35.53
N LEU A 40 -2.57 -13.24 -36.10
CA LEU A 40 -1.44 -12.69 -35.34
C LEU A 40 -1.86 -11.47 -34.48
N VAL A 41 -2.68 -10.57 -35.04
CA VAL A 41 -3.23 -9.42 -34.29
C VAL A 41 -4.15 -9.89 -33.17
N LYS A 42 -4.94 -10.95 -33.41
CA LYS A 42 -5.82 -11.55 -32.40
C LYS A 42 -5.04 -12.19 -31.25
N ASP A 43 -3.96 -12.91 -31.55
CA ASP A 43 -3.07 -13.52 -30.55
C ASP A 43 -2.40 -12.42 -29.68
N VAL A 44 -1.83 -11.38 -30.30
CA VAL A 44 -1.21 -10.25 -29.56
C VAL A 44 -2.24 -9.49 -28.72
N ALA A 45 -3.45 -9.25 -29.24
CA ALA A 45 -4.53 -8.63 -28.48
C ALA A 45 -4.95 -9.50 -27.27
N GLY A 46 -4.92 -10.82 -27.42
CA GLY A 46 -5.13 -11.77 -26.33
C GLY A 46 -4.05 -11.71 -25.25
N ASP A 47 -2.78 -11.63 -25.66
CA ASP A 47 -1.63 -11.54 -24.74
C ASP A 47 -1.63 -10.22 -23.97
N LEU A 48 -1.90 -9.09 -24.65
CA LEU A 48 -2.06 -7.79 -24.00
C LEU A 48 -3.24 -7.77 -23.02
N SER A 49 -4.38 -8.35 -23.40
CA SER A 49 -5.54 -8.52 -22.50
C SER A 49 -5.18 -9.33 -21.25
N THR A 50 -4.32 -10.34 -21.41
CA THR A 50 -3.84 -11.18 -20.32
C THR A 50 -2.91 -10.39 -19.39
N LEU A 51 -1.97 -9.61 -19.92
CA LEU A 51 -1.08 -8.75 -19.13
C LEU A 51 -1.86 -7.70 -18.34
N VAL A 52 -2.81 -7.01 -18.98
CA VAL A 52 -3.66 -6.01 -18.30
C VAL A 52 -4.43 -6.64 -17.14
N ARG A 53 -4.98 -7.84 -17.33
CA ARG A 53 -5.66 -8.58 -16.25
C ARG A 53 -4.70 -8.95 -15.13
N GLN A 54 -3.48 -9.35 -15.44
CA GLN A 54 -2.46 -9.70 -14.44
C GLN A 54 -2.02 -8.48 -13.61
N GLU A 55 -1.75 -7.35 -14.26
CA GLU A 55 -1.43 -6.08 -13.58
C GLU A 55 -2.59 -5.62 -12.68
N LEU A 56 -3.83 -5.79 -13.13
CA LEU A 56 -5.00 -5.49 -12.31
C LEU A 56 -5.13 -6.42 -11.10
N GLU A 57 -4.93 -7.73 -11.28
CA GLU A 57 -4.97 -8.69 -10.17
C GLU A 57 -3.82 -8.42 -9.18
N LEU A 58 -2.63 -8.04 -9.65
CA LEU A 58 -1.51 -7.64 -8.81
C LEU A 58 -1.81 -6.35 -8.04
N ALA A 59 -2.24 -5.30 -8.73
CA ALA A 59 -2.62 -4.03 -8.11
C ALA A 59 -3.74 -4.22 -7.09
N LYS A 60 -4.71 -5.11 -7.38
CA LYS A 60 -5.77 -5.50 -6.44
C LYS A 60 -5.22 -6.25 -5.23
N ALA A 61 -4.26 -7.14 -5.41
CA ALA A 61 -3.60 -7.84 -4.31
C ALA A 61 -2.83 -6.86 -3.42
N GLU A 62 -2.05 -5.96 -3.99
CA GLU A 62 -1.29 -4.94 -3.26
C GLU A 62 -2.22 -3.92 -2.56
N ALA A 63 -3.30 -3.50 -3.21
CA ALA A 63 -4.31 -2.65 -2.61
C ALA A 63 -5.00 -3.35 -1.43
N ARG A 64 -5.33 -4.64 -1.56
CA ARG A 64 -5.92 -5.44 -0.48
C ARG A 64 -4.95 -5.60 0.69
N GLU A 65 -3.68 -5.88 0.41
CA GLU A 65 -2.64 -5.98 1.44
C GLU A 65 -2.47 -4.65 2.17
N THR A 66 -2.37 -3.55 1.42
CA THR A 66 -2.29 -2.19 1.96
C THR A 66 -3.49 -1.87 2.83
N ALA A 67 -4.71 -2.13 2.34
CA ALA A 67 -5.95 -1.93 3.10
C ALA A 67 -5.99 -2.78 4.37
N THR A 68 -5.51 -4.02 4.31
CA THR A 68 -5.45 -4.92 5.48
C THR A 68 -4.45 -4.41 6.52
N ARG A 69 -3.25 -4.00 6.09
CA ARG A 69 -2.22 -3.44 6.98
C ARG A 69 -2.69 -2.13 7.61
N ALA A 70 -3.26 -1.23 6.80
CA ALA A 70 -3.85 0.02 7.28
C ALA A 70 -5.02 -0.24 8.24
N GLY A 71 -5.91 -1.19 7.94
CA GLY A 71 -7.04 -1.58 8.78
C GLY A 71 -6.60 -2.18 10.11
N LYS A 72 -5.60 -3.07 10.12
CA LYS A 72 -4.99 -3.58 11.35
C LYS A 72 -4.36 -2.46 12.17
N GLY A 73 -3.61 -1.57 11.52
CA GLY A 73 -3.01 -0.40 12.16
C GLY A 73 -4.06 0.49 12.83
N ALA A 74 -5.09 0.87 12.08
CA ALA A 74 -6.21 1.67 12.58
C ALA A 74 -6.94 0.97 13.74
N GLY A 75 -7.18 -0.34 13.64
CA GLY A 75 -7.79 -1.14 14.70
C GLY A 75 -6.95 -1.18 15.97
N MET A 76 -5.63 -1.39 15.84
CA MET A 76 -4.69 -1.36 16.98
C MET A 76 -4.63 0.01 17.63
N TYR A 77 -4.55 1.10 16.86
CA TYR A 77 -4.58 2.46 17.40
C TYR A 77 -5.92 2.79 18.07
N GLY A 78 -7.04 2.34 17.49
CA GLY A 78 -8.36 2.47 18.12
C GLY A 78 -8.43 1.74 19.47
N GLY A 79 -7.98 0.48 19.51
CA GLY A 79 -7.90 -0.31 20.73
C GLY A 79 -6.97 0.30 21.78
N ALA A 80 -5.79 0.76 21.36
CA ALA A 80 -4.83 1.46 22.23
C ALA A 80 -5.40 2.77 22.78
N GLY A 81 -6.20 3.50 22.00
CA GLY A 81 -6.91 4.69 22.46
C GLY A 81 -7.90 4.37 23.59
N ILE A 82 -8.71 3.32 23.44
CA ILE A 82 -9.67 2.88 24.46
C ILE A 82 -8.93 2.38 25.72
N ALA A 83 -7.93 1.51 25.54
CA ALA A 83 -7.13 1.00 26.66
C ALA A 83 -6.42 2.13 27.41
N GLY A 84 -5.79 3.06 26.68
CA GLY A 84 -5.17 4.25 27.24
C GLY A 84 -6.15 5.14 27.99
N HIS A 85 -7.39 5.30 27.49
CA HIS A 85 -8.44 6.02 28.18
C HIS A 85 -8.77 5.40 29.55
N PHE A 86 -8.91 4.06 29.62
CA PHE A 86 -9.15 3.37 30.90
C PHE A 86 -7.96 3.49 31.85
N VAL A 87 -6.72 3.40 31.36
CA VAL A 87 -5.53 3.62 32.19
C VAL A 87 -5.56 5.02 32.80
N LEU A 88 -5.84 6.05 32.01
CA LEU A 88 -5.94 7.43 32.48
C LEU A 88 -7.08 7.62 33.49
N LEU A 89 -8.23 6.97 33.27
CA LEU A 89 -9.35 6.98 34.21
C LEU A 89 -8.95 6.37 35.56
N PHE A 90 -8.39 5.15 35.57
CA PHE A 90 -8.00 4.49 36.81
C PHE A 90 -6.87 5.22 37.54
N LEU A 91 -5.89 5.77 36.82
CA LEU A 91 -4.87 6.64 37.41
C LEU A 91 -5.47 7.90 38.03
N SER A 92 -6.49 8.49 37.41
CA SER A 92 -7.18 9.66 37.95
C SER A 92 -7.92 9.34 39.25
N LEU A 93 -8.60 8.19 39.30
CA LEU A 93 -9.27 7.71 40.50
C LEU A 93 -8.26 7.38 41.61
N ALA A 94 -7.17 6.70 41.27
CA ALA A 94 -6.10 6.39 42.22
C ALA A 94 -5.46 7.68 42.78
N LEU A 95 -5.18 8.66 41.93
CA LEU A 95 -4.63 9.96 42.33
C LEU A 95 -5.60 10.72 43.22
N TRP A 96 -6.88 10.78 42.85
CA TRP A 96 -7.92 11.41 43.68
C TRP A 96 -7.96 10.75 45.05
N TRP A 97 -8.03 9.42 45.12
CA TRP A 97 -8.11 8.69 46.37
C TRP A 97 -6.84 8.88 47.22
N ALA A 98 -5.65 8.81 46.62
CA ALA A 98 -4.38 9.04 47.29
C ALA A 98 -4.28 10.47 47.88
N LEU A 99 -4.57 11.50 47.09
CA LEU A 99 -4.59 12.88 47.58
C LEU A 99 -5.64 13.07 48.68
N GLY A 100 -6.80 12.43 48.50
CA GLY A 100 -7.92 12.53 49.42
C GLY A 100 -7.63 11.91 50.78
N TYR A 101 -6.95 10.77 50.79
CA TYR A 101 -6.61 10.05 52.01
C TYR A 101 -5.39 10.64 52.72
N TYR A 102 -4.35 11.03 51.98
CA TYR A 102 -3.06 11.38 52.57
C TYR A 102 -2.79 12.89 52.73
N LEU A 103 -3.40 13.78 51.93
CA LEU A 103 -2.96 15.17 51.84
C LEU A 103 -4.04 16.22 52.16
N VAL A 104 -5.18 16.20 51.46
CA VAL A 104 -6.10 17.38 51.42
C VAL A 104 -7.59 17.06 51.55
N GLY A 105 -7.96 15.78 51.72
CA GLY A 105 -9.35 15.36 51.76
C GLY A 105 -9.99 15.23 50.36
N LEU A 106 -11.00 14.37 50.25
CA LEU A 106 -11.60 13.98 48.96
C LEU A 106 -12.15 15.17 48.16
N GLY A 107 -12.69 16.20 48.81
CA GLY A 107 -13.26 17.38 48.13
C GLY A 107 -12.20 18.17 47.34
N TRP A 108 -11.11 18.56 48.00
CA TRP A 108 -10.04 19.34 47.35
C TRP A 108 -9.22 18.51 46.36
N SER A 109 -9.07 17.22 46.60
CA SER A 109 -8.48 16.30 45.63
C SER A 109 -9.23 16.28 44.30
N ALA A 110 -10.57 16.32 44.35
CA ALA A 110 -11.40 16.40 43.14
C ALA A 110 -11.09 17.65 42.32
N VAL A 111 -10.98 18.80 43.01
CA VAL A 111 -10.64 20.09 42.38
C VAL A 111 -9.26 20.04 41.74
N ILE A 112 -8.26 19.48 42.43
CA ILE A 112 -6.89 19.35 41.90
C ILE A 112 -6.89 18.49 40.63
N VAL A 113 -7.53 17.31 40.67
CA VAL A 113 -7.60 16.41 39.51
C VAL A 113 -8.38 17.05 38.36
N ALA A 114 -9.44 17.81 38.65
CA ALA A 114 -10.19 18.55 37.65
C ALA A 114 -9.35 19.66 36.99
N VAL A 115 -8.57 20.42 37.76
CA VAL A 115 -7.66 21.45 37.22
C VAL A 115 -6.58 20.80 36.35
N LEU A 116 -6.01 19.67 36.78
CA LEU A 116 -5.03 18.93 36.00
C LEU A 116 -5.60 18.52 34.63
N TRP A 117 -6.78 17.92 34.60
CA TRP A 117 -7.44 17.56 33.34
C TRP A 117 -7.86 18.78 32.51
N GLY A 118 -8.24 19.88 33.15
CA GLY A 118 -8.53 21.15 32.49
C GLY A 118 -7.32 21.70 31.72
N ILE A 119 -6.12 21.62 32.32
CA ILE A 119 -4.87 22.01 31.65
C ILE A 119 -4.59 21.11 30.45
N VAL A 120 -4.70 19.77 30.64
CA VAL A 120 -4.51 18.81 29.54
C VAL A 120 -5.48 19.09 28.40
N ALA A 121 -6.77 19.29 28.70
CA ALA A 121 -7.79 19.60 27.71
C ALA A 121 -7.51 20.91 26.96
N ALA A 122 -7.08 21.96 27.66
CA ALA A 122 -6.71 23.24 27.04
C ALA A 122 -5.55 23.08 26.05
N ILE A 123 -4.50 22.32 26.43
CA ILE A 123 -3.36 22.04 25.55
C ILE A 123 -3.82 21.26 24.32
N LEU A 124 -4.59 20.18 24.51
CA LEU A 124 -5.09 19.35 23.41
C LEU A 124 -5.97 20.17 22.46
N ALA A 125 -6.87 21.00 22.97
CA ALA A 125 -7.72 21.87 22.15
C ALA A 125 -6.90 22.85 21.31
N VAL A 126 -5.85 23.45 21.87
CA VAL A 126 -4.94 24.35 21.13
C VAL A 126 -4.17 23.59 20.06
N ARG A 127 -3.65 22.39 20.36
CA ARG A 127 -2.95 21.56 19.37
C ARG A 127 -3.88 21.12 18.24
N ALA A 128 -5.05 20.59 18.58
CA ALA A 128 -6.08 20.22 17.61
C ALA A 128 -6.45 21.40 16.70
N LYS A 129 -6.63 22.60 17.26
CA LYS A 129 -6.89 23.82 16.48
C LYS A 129 -5.75 24.13 15.49
N LYS A 130 -4.49 23.99 15.91
CA LYS A 130 -3.32 24.22 15.04
C LYS A 130 -3.24 23.20 13.90
N GLU A 131 -3.43 21.92 14.19
CA GLU A 131 -3.44 20.86 13.18
C GLU A 131 -4.57 21.04 12.17
N LEU A 132 -5.78 21.36 12.63
CA LEU A 132 -6.91 21.65 11.74
C LEU A 132 -6.68 22.90 10.89
N GLN A 133 -5.99 23.91 11.42
CA GLN A 133 -5.61 25.09 10.64
C GLN A 133 -4.55 24.77 9.59
N ALA A 134 -3.56 23.93 9.91
CA ALA A 134 -2.56 23.46 8.95
C ALA A 134 -3.20 22.62 7.84
N ALA A 135 -4.15 21.75 8.18
CA ALA A 135 -4.89 20.93 7.22
C ALA A 135 -5.80 21.75 6.28
N LYS A 136 -6.35 22.88 6.76
CA LYS A 136 -7.11 23.84 5.92
C LYS A 136 -6.25 24.49 4.82
N GLY A 137 -4.93 24.40 4.90
CA GLY A 137 -3.96 24.82 3.88
C GLY A 137 -3.85 23.90 2.65
N LEU A 138 -4.66 22.84 2.54
CA LEU A 138 -4.79 21.99 1.34
C LEU A 138 -5.99 22.33 0.40
N PRO A 139 -6.34 23.61 0.07
CA PRO A 139 -7.46 23.91 -0.81
C PRO A 139 -7.08 23.83 -2.30
N ARG A 140 -6.36 22.80 -2.75
CA ARG A 140 -6.09 22.58 -4.19
C ARG A 140 -6.82 21.36 -4.74
N THR A 141 -7.07 20.35 -3.92
CA THR A 141 -7.73 19.11 -4.35
C THR A 141 -9.25 19.22 -4.35
N ALA A 142 -9.84 19.88 -3.35
CA ALA A 142 -11.30 20.06 -3.27
C ALA A 142 -11.84 21.07 -4.32
N GLU A 143 -11.07 22.09 -4.68
CA GLU A 143 -11.44 23.02 -5.76
C GLU A 143 -11.34 22.37 -7.15
N THR A 144 -10.40 21.44 -7.33
CA THR A 144 -10.25 20.71 -8.61
C THR A 144 -11.42 19.74 -8.86
N VAL A 145 -11.97 19.11 -7.81
CA VAL A 145 -13.18 18.28 -7.91
C VAL A 145 -14.43 19.12 -8.20
N LYS A 146 -14.50 20.36 -7.70
CA LYS A 146 -15.58 21.32 -8.02
C LYS A 146 -15.45 21.96 -9.40
N LYS A 147 -14.29 21.82 -10.06
CA LYS A 147 -14.01 22.27 -11.43
C LYS A 147 -14.16 21.14 -12.46
N ILE A 148 -14.93 20.10 -12.18
CA ILE A 148 -15.42 19.22 -13.25
C ILE A 148 -16.57 19.97 -13.92
N PRO A 149 -16.38 20.52 -15.14
CA PRO A 149 -17.44 21.24 -15.84
C PRO A 149 -18.63 20.30 -16.09
N GLU A 150 -19.85 20.84 -16.07
CA GLU A 150 -21.09 20.12 -16.44
C GLU A 150 -21.06 19.52 -17.86
N SER A 151 -20.02 19.78 -18.65
CA SER A 151 -19.81 19.23 -20.00
C SER A 151 -19.53 17.72 -20.04
N LEU A 152 -19.47 17.04 -18.89
CA LEU A 152 -19.44 15.57 -18.81
C LEU A 152 -20.81 14.94 -18.52
N LYS A 153 -21.91 15.71 -18.54
CA LYS A 153 -23.24 15.11 -18.68
C LYS A 153 -23.33 14.52 -20.09
N PRO A 154 -23.51 13.19 -20.25
CA PRO A 154 -23.89 12.63 -21.53
C PRO A 154 -25.24 13.26 -21.89
N SER A 155 -25.29 14.04 -22.97
CA SER A 155 -26.55 14.46 -23.54
C SER A 155 -27.31 13.19 -23.91
N GLU A 156 -28.40 12.90 -23.20
CA GLU A 156 -29.41 11.97 -23.69
C GLU A 156 -29.93 12.55 -25.00
N GLU A 157 -29.49 11.95 -26.11
CA GLU A 157 -29.97 12.23 -27.45
C GLU A 157 -31.43 11.76 -27.52
N PRO A 158 -32.41 12.65 -27.69
CA PRO A 158 -33.81 12.26 -27.83
C PRO A 158 -34.00 11.68 -29.24
N ARG A 159 -34.31 10.39 -29.32
CA ARG A 159 -34.85 9.76 -30.54
C ARG A 159 -36.35 9.92 -30.62
#